data_AF-A0A925EFQ5-F1
#
_entry.id   AF-A0A925EFQ5-F1
#
_cell.length_a   1.000
_cell.length_b   1.000
_cell.length_c   1.000
_cell.angle_alpha   90.00
_cell.angle_beta   90.00
_cell.angle_gamma   90.00
#
_symmetry.space_group_name_H-M   'P 1'
#
loop_
_entity.id
_entity.type
_entity.pdbx_description
1 polymer ?
#
loop_
_entity_poly.entity_id
_entity_poly.type
_entity_poly.pdbx_seq_one_letter_code
_entity_poly.pdbx_strand_id
1 'polypeptide(L)'
;MKLILIYTLIAGVISGLTAPIPATSVLLTALEIFMIVHLAKVHDFKLGFKEIGYSAAAIWGVSTVLKDVALEILTFFPVIGWIAEVIVAVLFVFFLGMLVNLHFKK
;
A
#
# COMPACT_ATOMS: atom_id res chain seq x y z
N MET A 1 15.23 0.59 2.94
CA MET A 1 14.98 -0.82 3.34
C MET A 1 14.33 -0.93 4.72
N LYS A 2 14.95 -0.45 5.82
CA LYS A 2 14.29 -0.43 7.15
C LYS A 2 12.92 0.25 7.16
N LEU A 3 12.81 1.43 6.52
CA LEU A 3 11.53 2.16 6.40
C LEU A 3 10.43 1.35 5.71
N ILE A 4 10.75 0.71 4.58
CA ILE A 4 9.79 -0.10 3.82
C ILE A 4 9.23 -1.21 4.70
N LEU A 5 10.10 -1.95 5.42
CA LEU A 5 9.67 -3.01 6.32
C LEU A 5 8.74 -2.51 7.44
N ILE A 6 8.99 -1.32 7.99
CA ILE A 6 8.11 -0.71 9.00
C ILE A 6 6.72 -0.45 8.41
N TYR A 7 6.65 0.16 7.22
CA TYR A 7 5.37 0.42 6.55
C TYR A 7 4.64 -0.87 6.17
N THR A 8 5.37 -1.89 5.72
CA THR A 8 4.83 -3.22 5.45
C THR A 8 4.24 -3.87 6.70
N LEU A 9 4.91 -3.77 7.85
CA LEU A 9 4.39 -4.26 9.13
C LEU A 9 3.13 -3.52 9.55
N ILE A 10 3.13 -2.19 9.44
CA ILE A 10 1.97 -1.36 9.75
C ILE A 10 0.79 -1.71 8.82
N ALA A 11 1.04 -1.94 7.53
CA ALA A 11 0.02 -2.37 6.58
C ALA A 11 -0.59 -3.72 6.96
N GLY A 12 0.23 -4.68 7.38
CA GLY A 12 -0.23 -5.97 7.88
C GLY A 12 -1.08 -5.86 9.15
N VAL A 13 -0.68 -4.98 10.08
CA VAL A 13 -1.45 -4.72 11.31
C VAL A 13 -2.78 -4.03 11.01
N ILE A 14 -2.77 -2.97 10.18
CA ILE A 14 -3.99 -2.29 9.75
C ILE A 14 -4.92 -3.28 9.07
N SER A 15 -4.43 -4.03 8.08
CA SER A 15 -5.24 -5.01 7.37
C SER A 15 -5.76 -6.10 8.31
N GLY A 16 -4.95 -6.62 9.24
CA GLY A 16 -5.40 -7.68 10.15
C GLY A 16 -6.44 -7.22 11.15
N LEU A 17 -6.41 -5.95 11.55
CA LEU A 17 -7.36 -5.38 12.52
C LEU A 17 -8.61 -4.82 11.85
N THR A 18 -8.50 -4.34 10.61
CA THR A 18 -9.58 -3.62 9.94
C THR A 18 -10.10 -4.32 8.70
N ALA A 19 -9.53 -5.45 8.25
CA ALA A 19 -9.96 -6.25 7.10
C ALA A 19 -11.49 -6.28 6.85
N PRO A 20 -12.36 -6.58 7.84
CA PRO A 20 -13.80 -6.65 7.58
C PRO A 20 -14.50 -5.29 7.46
N ILE A 21 -13.76 -4.19 7.58
CA ILE A 21 -14.26 -2.81 7.52
C ILE A 21 -14.02 -2.25 6.10
N PRO A 22 -15.05 -1.78 5.39
CA PRO A 22 -14.93 -1.24 4.02
C PRO A 22 -13.94 -0.06 3.86
N ALA A 23 -13.61 0.64 4.96
CA ALA A 23 -12.70 1.78 4.97
C ALA A 23 -11.20 1.41 5.01
N THR A 24 -10.87 0.12 5.15
CA THR A 24 -9.48 -0.37 5.26
C THR A 24 -8.65 -0.04 4.02
N SER A 25 -9.27 -0.08 2.84
CA SER A 25 -8.63 0.26 1.58
C SER A 25 -8.09 1.69 1.59
N VAL A 26 -8.86 2.64 2.15
CA VAL A 26 -8.52 4.06 2.25
C VAL A 26 -7.35 4.27 3.23
N LEU A 27 -7.39 3.61 4.38
CA LEU A 27 -6.32 3.66 5.38
C LEU A 27 -5.00 3.13 4.80
N LEU A 28 -5.04 2.00 4.11
CA LEU A 28 -3.87 1.43 3.45
C LEU A 28 -3.33 2.36 2.35
N THR A 29 -4.20 2.97 1.54
CA THR A 29 -3.74 3.92 0.53
C THR A 29 -3.15 5.19 1.13
N ALA A 30 -3.71 5.71 2.23
CA ALA A 30 -3.11 6.82 2.95
C ALA A 30 -1.70 6.46 3.46
N LEU A 31 -1.52 5.24 3.98
CA LEU A 31 -0.22 4.72 4.41
C LEU A 31 0.77 4.60 3.23
N GLU A 32 0.33 4.09 2.08
CA GLU A 32 1.14 3.96 0.87
C GLU A 32 1.63 5.33 0.38
N ILE A 33 0.76 6.33 0.32
CA ILE A 33 1.11 7.71 -0.08
C ILE A 33 2.11 8.30 0.92
N PHE A 34 1.86 8.14 2.22
CA PHE A 34 2.74 8.65 3.25
C PHE A 34 4.13 8.01 3.18
N MET A 35 4.21 6.69 2.93
CA MET A 35 5.48 5.99 2.72
C MET A 35 6.26 6.59 1.55
N ILE A 36 5.61 6.92 0.44
CA ILE A 36 6.27 7.48 -0.75
C ILE A 36 6.82 8.86 -0.46
N VAL A 37 6.00 9.73 0.13
CA VAL A 37 6.42 11.08 0.49
C VAL A 37 7.59 11.02 1.48
N HIS A 38 7.56 10.08 2.42
CA HIS A 38 8.64 9.89 3.37
C HIS A 38 9.92 9.37 2.69
N LEU A 39 9.82 8.36 1.82
CA LEU A 39 10.96 7.84 1.06
C LEU A 39 11.59 8.91 0.17
N ALA A 40 10.79 9.76 -0.48
CA ALA A 40 11.30 10.84 -1.31
C ALA A 40 12.08 11.88 -0.50
N LYS A 41 11.57 12.26 0.67
CA LYS A 41 12.27 13.17 1.60
C LYS A 41 13.61 12.60 2.07
N VAL A 42 13.67 11.28 2.31
CA VAL A 42 14.88 10.60 2.77
C VAL A 42 15.95 10.52 1.68
N HIS A 43 15.54 10.54 0.40
CA HIS A 43 16.46 10.53 -0.75
C HIS A 43 16.67 11.92 -1.38
N ASP A 44 16.34 13.01 -0.66
CA ASP A 44 16.44 14.41 -1.13
C ASP A 44 15.72 14.68 -2.48
N PHE A 45 14.76 13.83 -2.84
CA PHE A 45 14.05 13.91 -4.10
C PHE A 45 12.94 14.97 -3.98
N LYS A 46 13.07 16.07 -4.75
CA LYS A 46 12.06 17.12 -4.80
C LYS A 46 10.83 16.63 -5.56
N LEU A 47 9.87 16.04 -4.86
CA LEU A 47 8.56 15.74 -5.42
C LEU A 47 7.71 17.02 -5.51
N GLY A 48 7.31 17.40 -6.71
CA GLY A 48 6.27 18.40 -6.92
C GLY A 48 4.90 17.87 -6.49
N PHE A 49 4.02 18.73 -5.95
CA PHE A 49 2.67 18.35 -5.52
C PHE A 49 1.85 17.63 -6.62
N LYS A 50 2.09 17.98 -7.90
CA LYS A 50 1.48 17.29 -9.05
C LYS A 50 1.99 15.86 -9.23
N GLU A 51 3.27 15.60 -9.00
CA GLU A 51 3.88 14.27 -9.15
C GLU A 51 3.49 13.36 -7.99
N ILE A 52 3.35 13.92 -6.78
CA ILE A 52 2.76 13.22 -5.62
C ILE A 52 1.31 12.87 -5.94
N GLY A 53 0.53 13.83 -6.46
CA GLY A 53 -0.87 13.61 -6.82
C GLY A 53 -1.05 12.53 -7.90
N TYR A 54 -0.25 12.57 -8.97
CA TYR A 54 -0.27 11.56 -10.03
C TYR A 54 0.17 10.18 -9.53
N SER A 55 1.23 10.12 -8.72
CA SER A 55 1.70 8.87 -8.12
C SER A 55 0.67 8.31 -7.15
N ALA A 56 0.09 9.17 -6.30
CA ALA A 56 -0.98 8.80 -5.37
C ALA A 56 -2.23 8.30 -6.11
N ALA A 57 -2.62 8.94 -7.22
CA ALA A 57 -3.75 8.50 -8.04
C ALA A 57 -3.49 7.18 -8.77
N ALA A 58 -2.28 7.00 -9.31
CA ALA A 58 -1.88 5.76 -9.96
C ALA A 58 -1.82 4.60 -8.95
N ILE A 59 -1.29 4.87 -7.76
CA ILE A 59 -1.21 3.89 -6.67
C ILE A 59 -2.57 3.58 -6.12
N TRP A 60 -3.40 4.59 -5.90
CA TRP A 60 -4.79 4.40 -5.52
C TRP A 60 -5.51 3.54 -6.55
N GLY A 61 -5.37 3.83 -7.84
CA GLY A 61 -5.99 3.07 -8.93
C GLY A 61 -5.50 1.62 -9.02
N VAL A 62 -4.20 1.36 -8.82
CA VAL A 62 -3.68 -0.01 -8.78
C VAL A 62 -4.13 -0.72 -7.49
N SER A 63 -4.11 -0.04 -6.35
CA SER A 63 -4.50 -0.58 -5.05
C SER A 63 -5.99 -0.91 -4.99
N THR A 64 -6.86 -0.09 -5.60
CA THR A 64 -8.30 -0.40 -5.72
C THR A 64 -8.55 -1.58 -6.64
N VAL A 65 -7.95 -1.62 -7.84
CA VAL A 65 -8.13 -2.77 -8.74
C VAL A 65 -7.65 -4.07 -8.11
N LEU A 66 -6.49 -4.05 -7.44
CA LEU A 66 -5.96 -5.25 -6.79
C LEU A 66 -6.82 -5.70 -5.59
N LYS A 67 -7.35 -4.74 -4.82
CA LYS A 67 -8.24 -5.02 -3.68
C LYS A 67 -9.62 -5.48 -4.11
N ASP A 68 -10.19 -4.91 -5.17
CA ASP A 68 -11.48 -5.33 -5.71
C ASP A 68 -11.38 -6.76 -6.26
N VAL A 69 -10.30 -7.07 -7.00
CA VAL A 69 -10.02 -8.43 -7.47
C VAL A 69 -9.79 -9.40 -6.30
N ALA A 70 -9.09 -8.97 -5.25
CA ALA A 70 -8.92 -9.78 -4.06
C ALA A 70 -10.26 -10.05 -3.37
N LEU A 71 -11.07 -9.02 -3.09
CA LEU A 71 -12.39 -9.16 -2.48
C LEU A 71 -13.34 -10.03 -3.31
N GLU A 72 -13.31 -9.90 -4.63
CA GLU A 72 -14.12 -10.71 -5.54
C GLU A 72 -13.70 -12.19 -5.51
N ILE A 73 -12.41 -12.50 -5.44
CA ILE A 73 -11.93 -13.88 -5.27
C ILE A 73 -12.25 -14.43 -3.86
N LEU A 74 -12.28 -13.56 -2.86
CA LEU A 74 -12.39 -13.94 -1.44
C LEU A 74 -13.82 -14.01 -0.91
N THR A 75 -14.80 -13.45 -1.61
CA THR A 75 -16.24 -13.67 -1.32
C THR A 75 -16.64 -15.14 -1.36
N PHE A 76 -15.86 -16.00 -2.03
CA PHE A 76 -16.09 -17.44 -2.06
C PHE A 76 -15.61 -18.19 -0.79
N PHE A 77 -14.78 -17.58 0.05
CA PHE A 77 -14.21 -18.22 1.24
C PHE A 77 -13.97 -17.23 2.40
N PRO A 78 -14.95 -16.98 3.28
CA PRO A 78 -14.91 -15.88 4.26
C PRO A 78 -13.73 -15.91 5.25
N VAL A 79 -13.23 -17.10 5.63
CA VAL A 79 -12.06 -17.24 6.53
C VAL A 79 -10.73 -17.08 5.79
N ILE A 80 -10.68 -17.55 4.54
CA ILE A 80 -9.50 -17.42 3.67
C ILE A 80 -9.37 -15.96 3.21
N GLY A 81 -10.50 -15.27 3.04
CA GLY A 81 -10.61 -13.83 2.78
C GLY A 81 -9.77 -12.98 3.69
N TRP A 82 -9.93 -13.20 4.99
CA TRP A 82 -9.23 -12.42 6.01
C TRP A 82 -7.71 -12.55 5.95
N ILE A 83 -7.20 -13.77 5.76
CA ILE A 83 -5.76 -14.03 5.68
C ILE A 83 -5.20 -13.50 4.36
N ALA A 84 -5.92 -13.71 3.27
CA ALA A 84 -5.52 -13.26 1.96
C ALA A 84 -5.43 -11.73 1.86
N GLU A 85 -6.35 -10.98 2.47
CA GLU A 85 -6.28 -9.52 2.54
C GLU A 85 -5.00 -9.04 3.21
N VAL A 86 -4.63 -9.63 4.35
CA VAL A 86 -3.39 -9.29 5.07
C VAL A 86 -2.17 -9.58 4.19
N ILE A 87 -2.12 -10.74 3.54
CA ILE A 87 -1.01 -11.13 2.66
C ILE A 87 -0.90 -10.15 1.48
N VAL A 88 -2.02 -9.84 0.82
CA VAL A 88 -2.06 -8.93 -0.32
C VAL A 88 -1.62 -7.53 0.09
N ALA A 89 -2.11 -7.00 1.22
CA ALA A 89 -1.71 -5.69 1.72
C ALA A 89 -0.21 -5.62 2.04
N VAL A 90 0.33 -6.63 2.73
CA VAL A 90 1.75 -6.73 3.07
C VAL A 90 2.62 -6.79 1.81
N LEU A 91 2.28 -7.66 0.86
CA LEU A 91 3.03 -7.80 -0.40
C LEU A 91 2.97 -6.51 -1.20
N PHE A 92 1.80 -5.91 -1.34
CA PHE A 92 1.62 -4.70 -2.12
C PHE A 92 2.45 -3.55 -1.59
N VAL A 93 2.35 -3.24 -0.29
CA VAL A 93 3.11 -2.16 0.34
C VAL A 93 4.62 -2.43 0.27
N PHE A 94 5.04 -3.68 0.44
CA PHE A 94 6.45 -4.06 0.30
C PHE A 94 6.99 -3.82 -1.12
N PHE A 95 6.30 -4.33 -2.14
CA PHE A 95 6.73 -4.17 -3.54
C PHE A 95 6.69 -2.71 -3.99
N LEU A 96 5.65 -1.97 -3.60
CA LEU A 96 5.52 -0.55 -3.89
C LEU A 96 6.65 0.25 -3.24
N GLY A 97 6.95 -0.01 -1.97
CA GLY A 97 8.07 0.60 -1.27
C GLY A 97 9.42 0.27 -1.92
N MET A 98 9.62 -0.95 -2.41
CA MET A 98 10.83 -1.32 -3.16
C MET A 98 10.94 -0.57 -4.49
N LEU A 99 9.86 -0.54 -5.29
CA LEU A 99 9.84 0.15 -6.59
C LEU A 99 10.14 1.64 -6.43
N VAL A 100 9.49 2.29 -5.47
CA VAL A 100 9.68 3.71 -5.17
C VAL A 100 11.10 3.98 -4.67
N ASN A 101 11.61 3.13 -3.78
CA ASN A 101 12.98 3.25 -3.30
C ASN A 101 14.03 3.01 -4.39
N LEU A 102 13.76 2.16 -5.39
CA LEU A 102 14.61 2.01 -6.57
C LEU A 102 14.53 3.24 -7.49
N HIS A 103 13.36 3.84 -7.63
CA HIS A 103 13.16 5.05 -8.41
C HIS A 103 13.94 6.24 -7.83
N PHE A 104 13.87 6.45 -6.51
CA PHE A 104 14.57 7.56 -5.84
C PHE A 104 16.06 7.32 -5.56
N LYS A 105 16.53 6.07 -5.63
CA LYS A 105 17.96 5.75 -5.50
C LYS A 105 18.78 6.06 -6.76
N LYS A 106 18.12 6.28 -7.90
CA LYS A 106 18.78 6.75 -9.12
C LYS A 106 19.09 8.23 -9.01
#